data_AF-A0A7S3MT11-F1
#
_entry.id   AF-A0A7S3MT11-F1
#
_cell.length_a   1.000
_cell.length_b   1.000
_cell.length_c   1.000
_cell.angle_alpha   90.00
_cell.angle_beta   90.00
_cell.angle_gamma   90.00
#
_symmetry.space_group_name_H-M   'P 1'
#
loop_
_entity.id
_entity.type
_entity.pdbx_description
1 polymer ?
#
loop_
_entity_poly.entity_id
_entity_poly.type
_entity_poly.pdbx_seq_one_letter_code
_entity_poly.pdbx_strand_id
1 'polypeptide(L)'
;ANQELKAPIKVTVTGGAGNIGYALVFMIGQGRLFGPNQLVDLTLLEIPPAENALKGVLMELKDSALPLISNLSGSINYKEGFSGCEVAILVGSKPRGPGMERSDLLGQ
;
A
#
# COMPACT_ATOMS: atom_id res chain seq x y z
N ALA A 1 13.94 -18.42 19.86
CA ALA A 1 13.42 -19.47 18.97
C ALA A 1 13.38 -18.92 17.56
N ASN A 2 14.04 -19.54 16.59
CA ASN A 2 13.89 -19.15 15.18
C ASN A 2 12.44 -19.43 14.81
N GLN A 3 11.62 -18.37 14.72
CA GLN A 3 10.23 -18.50 14.28
C GLN A 3 10.25 -18.63 12.76
N GLU A 4 9.64 -19.69 12.25
CA GLU A 4 9.55 -19.97 10.82
C GLU A 4 8.71 -18.91 10.10
N LEU A 5 9.15 -18.50 8.91
CA LEU A 5 8.41 -17.56 8.07
C LEU A 5 7.12 -18.22 7.57
N LYS A 6 6.02 -17.48 7.64
CA LYS A 6 4.71 -17.91 7.12
C LYS A 6 4.59 -17.59 5.63
N ALA A 7 3.70 -18.32 4.95
CA ALA A 7 3.37 -18.07 3.55
C ALA A 7 2.93 -16.61 3.32
N PRO A 8 3.33 -15.95 2.23
CA PRO A 8 3.00 -14.56 1.96
C PRO A 8 1.50 -14.28 1.94
N ILE A 9 1.09 -13.14 2.52
CA ILE A 9 -0.26 -12.59 2.34
C ILE A 9 -0.19 -11.52 1.24
N LYS A 10 -1.15 -11.55 0.32
CA LYS A 10 -1.29 -10.54 -0.75
C LYS A 10 -2.04 -9.32 -0.24
N VAL A 11 -1.31 -8.22 -0.12
CA VAL A 11 -1.80 -6.98 0.49
C VAL A 11 -1.81 -5.86 -0.55
N THR A 12 -2.96 -5.22 -0.73
CA THR A 12 -3.09 -4.02 -1.56
C THR A 12 -3.29 -2.79 -0.67
N VAL A 13 -2.45 -1.77 -0.84
CA VAL A 13 -2.60 -0.46 -0.19
C VAL A 13 -2.96 0.59 -1.24
N THR A 14 -4.15 1.15 -1.16
CA THR A 14 -4.53 2.31 -2.00
C THR A 14 -3.96 3.60 -1.42
N GLY A 15 -3.67 4.59 -2.26
CA GLY A 15 -3.08 5.84 -1.79
C GLY A 15 -1.64 5.63 -1.28
N GLY A 16 -0.95 4.61 -1.81
CA GLY A 16 0.36 4.17 -1.33
C GLY A 16 1.48 5.21 -1.46
N ALA A 17 1.27 6.22 -2.31
CA ALA A 17 2.21 7.34 -2.48
C ALA A 17 1.80 8.59 -1.68
N GLY A 18 0.64 8.60 -1.03
CA GLY A 18 0.24 9.66 -0.11
C GLY A 18 0.92 9.55 1.26
N ASN A 19 0.90 10.62 2.06
CA ASN A 19 1.62 10.69 3.35
C ASN A 19 1.32 9.52 4.31
N ILE A 20 0.04 9.13 4.42
CA ILE A 20 -0.37 8.00 5.28
C ILE A 20 0.07 6.67 4.64
N GLY A 21 -0.13 6.51 3.33
CA GLY A 21 0.28 5.32 2.60
C GLY A 21 1.78 5.08 2.71
N TYR A 22 2.59 6.14 2.51
CA TYR A 22 4.03 6.11 2.66
C TYR A 22 4.45 5.58 4.03
N ALA A 23 3.99 6.17 5.12
CA ALA A 23 4.34 5.69 6.47
C ALA A 23 3.87 4.23 6.71
N LEU A 24 2.68 3.88 6.22
CA LEU A 24 2.08 2.57 6.40
C LEU A 24 2.87 1.45 5.72
N VAL A 25 3.34 1.65 4.49
CA VAL A 25 3.97 0.57 3.70
C VAL A 25 5.30 0.13 4.29
N PHE A 26 6.06 1.05 4.90
CA PHE A 26 7.26 0.71 5.67
C PHE A 26 6.91 -0.04 6.95
N MET A 27 5.86 0.36 7.67
CA MET A 27 5.42 -0.38 8.87
C MET A 27 4.98 -1.81 8.54
N ILE A 28 4.35 -2.01 7.37
CA ILE A 28 3.99 -3.34 6.87
C ILE A 28 5.25 -4.15 6.58
N GLY A 29 6.19 -3.62 5.79
CA GLY A 29 7.43 -4.32 5.46
C GLY A 29 8.34 -4.60 6.66
N GLN A 30 8.19 -3.85 7.75
CA GLN A 30 8.85 -4.10 9.04
C GLN A 30 8.11 -5.13 9.92
N GLY A 31 6.97 -5.66 9.46
CA GLY A 31 6.18 -6.66 10.20
C GLY A 31 5.36 -6.07 11.35
N ARG A 32 5.19 -4.75 11.43
CA ARG A 32 4.44 -4.11 12.53
C ARG A 32 2.94 -4.35 12.47
N LEU A 33 2.42 -4.68 11.28
CA LEU A 33 0.99 -4.96 11.08
C LEU A 33 0.67 -6.45 11.23
N PHE A 34 1.39 -7.32 10.51
CA PHE A 34 1.07 -8.76 10.45
C PHE A 34 1.98 -9.64 11.33
N GLY A 35 2.95 -9.02 12.01
CA GLY A 35 3.89 -9.70 12.90
C GLY A 35 5.25 -9.97 12.24
N PRO A 36 6.27 -10.29 13.06
CA PRO A 36 7.68 -10.33 12.64
C PRO A 36 8.07 -11.51 11.75
N ASN A 37 7.17 -12.48 11.52
CA ASN A 37 7.46 -13.66 10.67
C ASN A 37 6.43 -13.84 9.54
N GLN A 38 5.65 -12.81 9.24
CA GLN A 38 4.64 -12.88 8.19
C GLN A 38 5.21 -12.21 6.93
N LEU A 39 5.43 -13.01 5.88
CA LEU A 39 5.78 -12.47 4.57
C LEU A 39 4.58 -11.73 3.96
N VAL A 40 4.87 -10.73 3.14
CA VAL A 40 3.88 -9.88 2.48
C VAL A 40 4.25 -9.72 1.00
N ASP A 41 3.29 -10.00 0.13
CA ASP A 41 3.29 -9.60 -1.27
C ASP A 41 2.55 -8.27 -1.35
N LEU A 42 3.31 -7.16 -1.46
CA LEU A 42 2.80 -5.81 -1.29
C LEU A 42 2.53 -5.16 -2.65
N THR A 43 1.28 -4.76 -2.88
CA THR A 43 0.85 -4.00 -4.05
C THR A 43 0.44 -2.59 -3.64
N LEU A 44 1.07 -1.58 -4.24
CA LEU A 44 0.71 -0.17 -4.04
C LEU A 44 -0.16 0.31 -5.19
N LEU A 45 -1.38 0.76 -4.88
CA LEU A 45 -2.34 1.24 -5.87
C LEU A 45 -2.50 2.76 -5.74
N GLU A 46 -2.35 3.47 -6.85
CA GLU A 46 -2.51 4.92 -6.94
C GLU A 46 -3.39 5.33 -8.13
N ILE A 47 -3.71 6.62 -8.17
CA ILE A 47 -4.34 7.23 -9.35
C ILE A 47 -3.29 7.61 -10.40
N PRO A 48 -3.64 7.72 -11.70
CA PRO A 48 -2.69 8.08 -12.75
C PRO A 48 -1.83 9.33 -12.47
N PRO A 49 -2.37 10.43 -11.89
CA PRO A 49 -1.55 11.61 -11.56
C PRO A 49 -0.44 11.35 -10.54
N ALA A 50 -0.55 10.29 -9.73
CA ALA A 50 0.42 9.93 -8.70
C ALA A 50 1.42 8.85 -9.17
N GLU A 51 1.44 8.46 -10.44
CA GLU A 51 2.28 7.38 -10.96
C GLU A 51 3.78 7.61 -10.68
N ASN A 52 4.27 8.84 -10.85
CA ASN A 52 5.68 9.15 -10.58
C ASN A 52 6.02 9.08 -9.09
N ALA A 53 5.11 9.52 -8.21
CA ALA A 53 5.30 9.41 -6.78
C ALA A 53 5.28 7.93 -6.35
N LEU A 54 4.35 7.14 -6.89
CA LEU A 54 4.30 5.69 -6.71
C LEU A 54 5.63 5.01 -7.09
N LYS A 55 6.20 5.36 -8.25
CA LYS A 55 7.51 4.84 -8.67
C LYS A 55 8.60 5.18 -7.65
N GLY A 56 8.61 6.39 -7.10
CA GLY A 56 9.54 6.81 -6.04
C GLY A 56 9.42 5.92 -4.80
N VAL A 57 8.20 5.74 -4.27
CA VAL A 57 7.98 4.90 -3.09
C VAL A 57 8.39 3.44 -3.32
N LEU A 58 8.15 2.90 -4.52
CA LEU A 58 8.61 1.56 -4.88
C LEU A 58 10.14 1.45 -4.92
N MET A 59 10.85 2.50 -5.35
CA MET A 59 12.32 2.54 -5.31
C MET A 59 12.82 2.53 -3.86
N GLU A 60 12.26 3.40 -3.01
CA GLU A 60 12.66 3.49 -1.61
C GLU A 60 12.41 2.19 -0.82
N LEU A 61 11.28 1.52 -1.07
CA LEU A 61 10.98 0.22 -0.46
C LEU A 61 11.95 -0.89 -0.91
N LYS A 62 12.37 -0.87 -2.18
CA LYS A 62 13.39 -1.81 -2.70
C LYS A 62 14.74 -1.55 -2.04
N ASP A 63 15.16 -0.29 -1.96
CA ASP A 63 16.44 0.11 -1.36
C ASP A 63 16.50 -0.19 0.15
N SER A 64 15.35 -0.20 0.82
CA SER A 64 15.24 -0.53 2.25
C SER A 64 15.43 -2.02 2.55
N ALA A 65 15.45 -2.89 1.53
CA ALA A 65 15.73 -4.32 1.64
C ALA A 65 14.94 -5.03 2.78
N LEU A 66 13.65 -4.69 2.92
CA LEU A 66 12.81 -5.18 4.01
C LEU A 66 12.54 -6.69 3.84
N PRO A 67 13.05 -7.57 4.74
CA PRO A 67 13.07 -9.01 4.50
C PRO A 67 11.69 -9.68 4.53
N LEU A 68 10.66 -8.99 5.06
CA LEU A 68 9.29 -9.49 5.08
C LEU A 68 8.50 -9.16 3.81
N ILE A 69 9.03 -8.32 2.92
CA ILE A 69 8.43 -8.07 1.61
C ILE A 69 8.94 -9.14 0.64
N SER A 70 8.11 -10.15 0.35
CA SER A 70 8.46 -11.22 -0.57
C SER A 70 8.30 -10.83 -2.04
N ASN A 71 7.39 -9.90 -2.31
CA ASN A 71 7.18 -9.31 -3.62
C ASN A 71 6.65 -7.88 -3.46
N LEU A 72 6.97 -7.02 -4.42
CA LEU A 72 6.59 -5.62 -4.41
C LEU A 72 6.18 -5.18 -5.81
N SER A 73 4.96 -4.68 -5.94
CA SER A 73 4.43 -4.16 -7.19
C SER A 73 3.67 -2.84 -6.97
N GLY A 74 3.44 -2.11 -8.05
CA GLY A 74 2.51 -0.98 -8.03
C GLY A 74 1.73 -0.87 -9.32
N SER A 75 0.54 -0.30 -9.22
CA SER A 75 -0.36 -0.11 -10.37
C SER A 75 -1.15 1.19 -10.23
N ILE A 76 -1.60 1.70 -11.38
CA ILE A 76 -2.60 2.77 -11.49
C ILE A 76 -3.95 2.27 -12.02
N ASN A 77 -4.07 0.95 -12.23
CA ASN A 77 -5.28 0.27 -12.65
C ASN A 77 -5.85 -0.52 -11.48
N TYR A 78 -7.07 -0.19 -11.05
CA TYR A 78 -7.68 -0.84 -9.89
C TYR A 78 -7.88 -2.35 -10.08
N LYS A 79 -8.18 -2.83 -11.29
CA LYS A 79 -8.39 -4.27 -11.54
C LYS A 79 -7.11 -5.05 -11.33
N GLU A 80 -6.00 -4.52 -11.80
CA GLU A 80 -4.68 -5.11 -11.63
C GLU A 80 -4.21 -4.98 -10.18
N GLY A 81 -4.36 -3.79 -9.58
CA GLY A 81 -3.94 -3.51 -8.21
C GLY A 81 -4.65 -4.34 -7.16
N PHE A 82 -5.88 -4.80 -7.42
CA PHE A 82 -6.63 -5.71 -6.54
C PHE A 82 -6.60 -7.18 -6.97
N SER A 83 -5.88 -7.54 -8.03
CA SER A 83 -5.87 -8.90 -8.55
C SER A 83 -5.30 -9.89 -7.53
N GLY A 84 -6.15 -10.79 -7.02
CA GLY A 84 -5.77 -11.78 -6.02
C GLY A 84 -5.45 -11.18 -4.64
N CYS A 85 -5.87 -9.95 -4.37
CA CYS A 85 -5.74 -9.30 -3.07
C CYS A 85 -6.49 -10.09 -1.98
N GLU A 86 -5.80 -10.39 -0.87
CA GLU A 86 -6.39 -11.01 0.31
C GLU A 86 -6.74 -9.97 1.38
N VAL A 87 -5.91 -8.93 1.50
CA VAL A 87 -6.11 -7.81 2.43
C VAL A 87 -5.98 -6.47 1.70
N ALA A 88 -7.04 -5.66 1.74
CA ALA A 88 -7.05 -4.32 1.16
C ALA A 88 -7.04 -3.25 2.26
N ILE A 89 -6.11 -2.31 2.19
CA ILE A 89 -6.03 -1.15 3.09
C ILE A 89 -6.36 0.11 2.28
N LEU A 90 -7.58 0.63 2.48
CA LEU A 90 -8.20 1.66 1.65
C LEU A 90 -7.94 3.07 2.18
N VAL A 91 -6.67 3.52 2.14
CA VAL A 91 -6.24 4.84 2.63
C VAL A 91 -6.54 5.96 1.63
N GLY A 92 -6.45 5.66 0.33
CA GLY A 92 -6.64 6.64 -0.74
C GLY A 92 -8.06 7.19 -0.76
N SER A 93 -8.19 8.51 -0.63
CA SER A 93 -9.46 9.23 -0.79
C SER A 93 -9.22 10.63 -1.33
N LYS A 94 -10.24 11.22 -1.92
CA LYS A 94 -10.19 12.62 -2.33
C LYS A 94 -10.20 13.50 -1.08
N PRO A 95 -9.26 14.45 -0.94
CA PRO A 95 -9.28 15.39 0.18
C PRO A 95 -10.47 16.34 0.05
N ARG A 96 -11.03 16.75 1.20
CA ARG A 96 -12.08 17.75 1.25
C ARG A 96 -11.57 19.10 0.73
N GLY A 97 -12.28 19.68 -0.22
CA GLY A 97 -11.97 21.00 -0.77
C GLY A 97 -12.53 22.16 0.05
N PRO A 98 -12.07 23.40 -0.19
CA PRO A 98 -12.65 24.60 0.40
C PRO A 98 -14.15 24.71 0.08
N GLY A 99 -14.97 24.98 1.10
CA GLY A 99 -16.42 25.15 0.93
C GLY A 99 -17.21 23.87 0.65
N MET A 100 -16.54 22.71 0.53
CA MET A 100 -17.19 21.42 0.24
C MET A 100 -18.03 20.94 1.41
N GLU A 101 -19.29 20.57 1.19
CA GLU A 101 -20.14 19.93 2.19
C GLU A 101 -19.78 18.44 2.33
N ARG A 102 -20.33 17.79 3.37
CA ARG A 102 -20.11 16.34 3.57
C ARG A 102 -20.78 15.51 2.47
N SER A 103 -21.97 15.93 2.03
CA SER A 103 -22.71 15.34 0.91
C SER A 103 -21.89 15.36 -0.38
N ASP A 104 -21.25 16.49 -0.69
CA ASP A 104 -20.40 16.65 -1.87
C ASP A 104 -19.19 15.70 -1.87
N LEU A 105 -18.64 15.44 -0.67
CA LEU A 105 -17.49 14.56 -0.50
C LEU A 105 -17.88 13.07 -0.60
N LEU A 106 -19.04 12.70 -0.04
CA LEU A 106 -19.53 11.31 -0.05
C LEU A 106 -20.21 10.91 -1.36
N GLY A 107 -20.73 11.87 -2.12
CA GLY A 107 -21.47 11.64 -3.36
C GLY A 107 -20.60 11.50 -4.62
N GLN A 108 -19.28 11.38 -4.46
CA GLN A 108 -18.32 11.25 -5.56
C GLN A 108 -17.78 9.85 -5.72
#